data_AF-A0A7V9V7G9-F1
#
_entry.id   AF-A0A7V9V7G9-F1
#
_cell.length_a   1.000
_cell.length_b   1.000
_cell.length_c   1.000
_cell.angle_alpha   90.00
_cell.angle_beta   90.00
_cell.angle_gamma   90.00
#
_symmetry.space_group_name_H-M   'P 1'
#
loop_
_entity.id
_entity.type
_entity.pdbx_description
1 polymer ?
#
loop_
_entity_poly.entity_id
_entity_poly.type
_entity_poly.pdbx_seq_one_letter_code
_entity_poly.pdbx_strand_id
1 'polypeptide(L)' 'MRHLLVTNDFPPKVGGIQSYLWELWRRLPSDQVTVLTTPYEGSAAFD' A
#
# COMPACT_ATOMS: atom_id res chain seq x y z
N MET A 1 13.92 -2.61 11.23
CA MET A 1 12.73 -3.24 11.85
C MET A 1 11.77 -3.53 10.71
N ARG A 2 11.10 -4.69 10.65
CA ARG A 2 10.18 -5.00 9.53
C ARG A 2 8.74 -4.59 9.88
N HIS A 3 8.06 -3.92 8.96
CA HIS A 3 6.68 -3.46 9.12
C HIS A 3 5.75 -4.11 8.09
N LEU A 4 4.55 -4.50 8.54
CA LEU A 4 3.47 -5.02 7.69
C LEU A 4 2.26 -4.11 7.81
N LEU A 5 1.83 -3.50 6.70
CA LEU A 5 0.56 -2.79 6.61
C LEU A 5 -0.51 -3.78 6.15
N VAL A 6 -1.56 -3.95 6.95
CA VAL A 6 -2.75 -4.72 6.56
C VAL A 6 -3.90 -3.74 6.38
N THR A 7 -4.44 -3.65 5.16
CA THR A 7 -5.50 -2.69 4.82
C THR A 7 -6.31 -3.15 3.61
N ASN A 8 -7.59 -2.80 3.52
CA ASN A 8 -8.38 -2.99 2.30
C ASN A 8 -8.22 -1.82 1.30
N ASP A 9 -7.55 -0.76 1.72
CA ASP A 9 -7.54 0.52 1.03
C ASP A 9 -6.10 0.92 0.74
N PHE A 10 -5.59 0.46 -0.40
CA PHE A 10 -4.29 0.84 -0.94
C PHE A 10 -4.40 1.11 -2.46
N PRO A 11 -3.49 1.88 -3.07
CA PRO A 11 -3.45 1.99 -4.53
C PRO A 11 -3.38 0.60 -5.22
N PRO A 12 -3.92 0.46 -6.44
CA PRO A 12 -4.34 1.53 -7.36
C PRO A 12 -5.76 2.07 -7.12
N LYS A 13 -6.48 1.60 -6.10
CA LYS A 13 -7.77 2.18 -5.70
C LYS A 13 -7.57 3.67 -5.33
N VAL A 14 -8.43 4.53 -5.86
CA VAL A 14 -8.34 5.99 -5.65
C VAL A 14 -9.26 6.43 -4.52
N GLY A 15 -8.70 7.15 -3.55
CA GLY A 15 -9.45 7.74 -2.44
C GLY A 15 -8.53 8.31 -1.36
N GLY A 16 -9.13 8.97 -0.37
CA GLY A 16 -8.36 9.68 0.68
C GLY A 16 -7.51 8.73 1.54
N ILE A 17 -8.06 7.58 1.94
CA ILE A 17 -7.35 6.59 2.76
C ILE A 17 -6.17 5.99 1.98
N GLN A 18 -6.39 5.66 0.71
CA GLN A 18 -5.38 5.07 -0.18
C GLN A 18 -4.22 6.05 -0.38
N SER A 19 -4.51 7.31 -0.68
CA SER A 19 -3.50 8.36 -0.80
C SER A 19 -2.75 8.59 0.51
N TYR A 20 -3.46 8.62 1.64
CA TYR A 20 -2.84 8.79 2.97
C TYR A 20 -1.87 7.64 3.29
N LEU A 21 -2.34 6.39 3.17
CA LEU A 21 -1.51 5.22 3.44
C LEU A 21 -0.34 5.11 2.46
N TRP A 22 -0.55 5.39 1.17
CA TRP A 22 0.51 5.43 0.17
C TRP A 22 1.60 6.43 0.51
N GLU A 23 1.22 7.68 0.82
CA GLU A 23 2.18 8.72 1.16
C GLU A 23 2.96 8.35 2.43
N LEU A 24 2.31 7.79 3.45
CA LEU A 24 3.04 7.33 4.63
C LEU A 24 3.99 6.18 4.34
N TRP A 25 3.50 5.12 3.66
CA TRP A 25 4.26 3.88 3.50
C TRP A 25 5.44 4.03 2.55
N ARG A 26 5.29 4.81 1.48
CA ARG A 26 6.37 5.03 0.48
C ARG A 26 7.57 5.82 1.00
N ARG A 27 7.47 6.42 2.19
CA ARG A 27 8.56 7.18 2.83
C ARG A 27 9.44 6.31 3.73
N LEU A 28 9.03 5.07 4.00
CA LEU A 28 9.82 4.11 4.76
C LEU A 28 10.82 3.38 3.84
N PRO A 29 11.93 2.83 4.37
CA PRO A 29 12.85 2.01 3.57
C PRO A 29 12.12 0.81 2.96
N SER A 30 12.17 0.69 1.62
CA SER A 30 11.40 -0.30 0.87
C SER A 30 11.78 -1.75 1.20
N ASP A 31 13.01 -1.99 1.65
CA ASP A 31 13.53 -3.29 2.07
C ASP A 31 12.99 -3.75 3.45
N GLN A 32 12.27 -2.86 4.15
CA GLN A 32 11.78 -3.05 5.51
C GLN A 32 10.26 -2.98 5.63
N VAL A 33 9.53 -2.81 4.53
CA VAL A 33 8.07 -2.70 4.54
C VAL A 33 7.39 -3.69 3.60
N THR A 34 6.21 -4.15 3.97
CA THR A 34 5.34 -4.99 3.15
C THR A 34 3.90 -4.53 3.31
N VAL A 35 3.10 -4.64 2.24
CA VAL A 35 1.67 -4.32 2.24
C VAL A 35 0.89 -5.59 1.94
N LEU A 36 -0.08 -5.92 2.78
CA LEU A 36 -1.08 -6.95 2.53
C LEU A 36 -2.42 -6.26 2.33
N THR A 37 -2.94 -6.32 1.12
CA THR A 37 -4.21 -5.69 0.75
C THR A 37 -5.08 -6.60 -0.09
N THR A 38 -6.36 -6.22 -0.23
CA THR A 38 -7.32 -6.95 -1.07
C THR A 38 -7.05 -6.68 -2.54
N PRO A 39 -7.27 -7.65 -3.44
CA PRO A 39 -7.14 -7.42 -4.88
C PRO A 39 -8.10 -6.31 -5.34
N TYR A 40 -7.61 -5.50 -6.27
CA TYR A 40 -8.37 -4.42 -6.90
C TYR A 40 -8.03 -4.37 -8.39
N GLU A 41 -8.91 -3.82 -9.22
CA GLU A 41 -8.65 -3.69 -10.65
C GLU A 41 -7.33 -2.94 -10.89
N GLY A 42 -6.43 -3.56 -11.65
CA GLY A 42 -5.09 -3.01 -11.93
C GLY A 42 -4.02 -3.32 -10.88
N SER A 43 -4.32 -4.04 -9.79
CA SER A 43 -3.32 -4.32 -8.74
C SER A 43 -2.10 -5.08 -9.25
N ALA A 44 -2.28 -6.02 -10.20
CA ALA A 44 -1.18 -6.79 -10.78
C ALA A 44 -0.16 -5.94 -11.56
N ALA A 45 -0.54 -4.75 -12.03
CA ALA A 45 0.37 -3.80 -12.68
C ALA A 45 1.00 -2.81 -11.68
N PHE A 46 0.48 -2.76 -10.45
CA PHE A 46 0.94 -1.87 -9.39
C PHE A 46 1.95 -2.55 -8.45
N ASP A 47 1.86 -3.87 -8.27
CA ASP A 47 2.83 -4.71 -7.53
C ASP A 47 4.27 -4.56 -8.06
#